data_AF-A0A2Z4L9H0-F1
#
_entry.id   AF-A0A2Z4L9H0-F1
#
_cell.length_a   1.000
_cell.length_b   1.000
_cell.length_c   1.000
_cell.angle_alpha   90.00
_cell.angle_beta   90.00
_cell.angle_gamma   90.00
#
_symmetry.space_group_name_H-M   'P 1'
#
loop_
_entity.id
_entity.type
_entity.pdbx_description
1 polymer ?
#
loop_
_entity_poly.entity_id
_entity_poly.type
_entity_poly.pdbx_seq_one_letter_code
_entity_poly.pdbx_strand_id
1 'polypeptide(L)'
;MKIIEDNHAYVNSLLVVIILMPIFLIIIFTISFSFTLANDSAGDLSADMLKDSSRDVENQLNRISSEAMHNLSRILLENKHPCTNSTKTLRVMIQDAVDNLTGKYIQRGIMINCTIINIYPSDDPYCFDVYYRINSTFINDSSKNIVNKEKITVSMVDSAYPVYDVYPLFRVNVDIANDSYVYRVDDVAYHNATSGLIFKRCPYEDYTGHAHSNLTMLDCLNNHYYHFSHDGLCVFCRLENRSTCPHAGLETFIIPTHRLNESTSSVDHVYFNESASGHYNGTIRDFNESFIYLDNAHGGKYGF
;
A
#
# COMPACT_ATOMS: atom_id res chain seq x y z
N MET A 1 28.46 26.85 97.37
CA MET A 1 28.84 26.47 95.99
C MET A 1 28.80 24.95 95.88
N LYS A 2 27.76 24.42 95.26
CA LYS A 2 27.75 23.12 94.57
C LYS A 2 26.45 23.09 93.77
N ILE A 3 26.52 23.69 92.58
CA ILE A 3 25.60 23.39 91.50
C ILE A 3 26.02 21.98 91.08
N ILE A 4 25.17 21.00 91.33
CA ILE A 4 25.35 19.64 90.82
C ILE A 4 25.06 19.75 89.32
N GLU A 5 26.09 19.62 88.50
CA GLU A 5 25.98 19.57 87.04
C GLU A 5 25.17 18.33 86.62
N ASP A 6 24.03 18.58 85.98
CA ASP A 6 23.16 17.56 85.39
C ASP A 6 23.76 17.04 84.07
N ASN A 7 24.82 16.24 84.17
CA ASN A 7 25.45 15.58 83.02
C ASN A 7 24.61 14.41 82.46
N HIS A 8 23.55 13.98 83.15
CA HIS A 8 22.68 12.88 82.70
C HIS A 8 21.68 13.33 81.64
N ALA A 9 21.16 14.56 81.74
CA ALA A 9 20.29 15.14 80.72
C ALA A 9 20.99 15.26 79.35
N TYR A 10 22.24 15.76 79.33
CA TYR A 10 23.04 15.91 78.10
C TYR A 10 23.37 14.56 77.43
N VAL A 11 23.77 13.55 78.21
CA VAL A 11 24.08 12.20 77.69
C VAL A 11 22.82 11.54 77.11
N ASN A 12 21.67 11.67 77.78
CA ASN A 12 20.41 11.14 77.27
C ASN A 12 19.94 11.85 75.99
N SER A 13 20.08 13.18 75.90
CA SER A 13 19.76 13.92 74.67
C SER A 13 20.69 13.58 73.50
N LEU A 14 21.98 13.36 73.75
CA LEU A 14 22.94 12.93 72.72
C LEU A 14 22.62 11.51 72.22
N LEU A 15 22.28 10.60 73.14
CA LEU A 15 21.89 9.23 72.79
C LEU A 15 20.61 9.21 71.94
N VAL A 16 19.62 10.05 72.26
CA VAL A 16 18.40 10.21 71.47
C VAL A 16 18.71 10.73 70.06
N VAL A 17 19.59 11.72 69.92
CA VAL A 17 20.02 12.23 68.59
C VAL A 17 20.76 11.16 67.79
N ILE A 18 21.66 10.40 68.43
CA ILE A 18 22.40 9.30 67.78
C ILE A 18 21.46 8.17 67.33
N ILE A 19 20.37 7.91 68.06
CA ILE A 19 19.37 6.90 67.68
C ILE A 19 18.42 7.43 66.60
N LEU A 20 18.08 8.72 66.63
CA LEU A 20 17.19 9.33 65.63
C LEU A 20 17.88 9.54 64.29
N MET A 21 19.18 9.83 64.26
CA MET A 21 19.95 10.05 63.03
C MET A 21 19.87 8.87 62.02
N PRO A 22 20.10 7.60 62.39
CA PRO A 22 19.94 6.47 61.47
C PRO A 22 18.49 6.29 61.02
N ILE A 23 17.50 6.61 61.86
CA ILE A 23 16.08 6.57 61.47
C ILE A 23 15.81 7.61 60.37
N PHE A 24 16.29 8.84 60.53
CA PHE A 24 16.16 9.88 59.50
C PHE A 24 16.87 9.49 58.20
N LEU A 25 18.05 8.89 58.28
CA LEU A 25 18.77 8.41 57.08
C LEU A 25 18.00 7.31 56.35
N ILE A 26 17.39 6.36 57.08
CA ILE A 26 16.55 5.31 56.48
C ILE A 26 15.30 5.91 55.82
N ILE A 27 14.68 6.91 56.42
CA ILE A 27 13.51 7.61 55.85
C ILE A 27 13.92 8.35 54.56
N ILE A 28 15.02 9.10 54.57
CA ILE A 28 15.52 9.81 53.39
C ILE A 28 15.86 8.82 52.28
N PHE A 29 16.48 7.69 52.63
CA PHE A 29 16.84 6.64 51.68
C PHE A 29 15.61 5.97 51.08
N THR A 30 14.61 5.62 51.88
CA THR A 30 13.37 4.98 51.40
C THR A 30 12.54 5.93 50.52
N ILE A 31 12.46 7.22 50.87
CA ILE A 31 11.81 8.23 50.02
C ILE A 31 12.56 8.38 48.70
N SER A 32 13.88 8.52 48.74
CA SER A 32 14.71 8.67 47.53
C SER A 32 14.61 7.44 46.63
N PHE A 33 14.68 6.24 47.21
CA PHE A 33 14.54 4.99 46.48
C PHE A 33 13.16 4.84 45.84
N SER A 34 12.09 5.14 46.59
CA SER A 34 10.71 5.10 46.06
C SER A 34 10.51 6.09 44.93
N PHE A 35 11.10 7.29 45.04
CA PHE A 35 11.04 8.31 44.00
C PHE A 35 11.78 7.87 42.73
N THR A 36 12.97 7.28 42.86
CA THR A 36 13.71 6.72 41.70
C THR A 36 12.91 5.62 41.02
N LEU A 37 12.37 4.66 41.78
CA LEU A 37 11.61 3.54 41.23
C LEU A 37 10.34 4.00 40.49
N ALA A 38 9.65 5.00 41.02
CA ALA A 38 8.48 5.61 40.40
C ALA A 38 8.84 6.33 39.09
N ASN A 39 9.97 7.05 39.07
CA ASN A 39 10.45 7.74 37.87
C ASN A 39 10.91 6.77 36.78
N ASP A 40 11.59 5.67 37.14
CA ASP A 40 11.99 4.63 36.19
C ASP A 40 10.75 3.99 35.56
N SER A 41 9.76 3.61 36.38
CA SER A 41 8.50 3.03 35.90
C SER A 41 7.69 3.98 35.00
N ALA A 42 7.64 5.27 35.35
CA ALA A 42 7.00 6.29 34.51
C ALA A 42 7.79 6.52 33.21
N GLY A 43 9.11 6.43 33.27
CA GLY A 43 10.02 6.48 32.13
C GLY A 43 9.72 5.38 31.11
N ASP A 44 9.59 4.14 31.57
CA ASP A 44 9.27 2.97 30.73
C ASP A 44 7.87 3.08 30.11
N LEU A 45 6.85 3.43 30.91
CA LEU A 45 5.48 3.62 30.41
C LEU A 45 5.42 4.68 29.30
N SER A 46 6.15 5.78 29.46
CA SER A 46 6.22 6.82 28.43
C SER A 46 6.91 6.30 27.15
N ALA A 47 8.00 5.53 27.27
CA ALA A 47 8.67 4.97 26.10
C ALA A 47 7.75 4.02 25.31
N ASP A 48 6.98 3.18 26.02
CA ASP A 48 6.01 2.27 25.41
C ASP A 48 4.87 3.03 24.71
N MET A 49 4.32 4.08 25.33
CA MET A 49 3.29 4.91 24.70
C MET A 49 3.76 5.53 23.37
N LEU A 50 4.99 6.04 23.33
CA LEU A 50 5.57 6.64 22.13
C LEU A 50 5.77 5.59 21.02
N LYS A 51 6.23 4.40 21.41
CA LYS A 51 6.44 3.26 20.51
C LYS A 51 5.12 2.74 19.94
N ASP A 52 4.11 2.54 20.79
CA ASP A 52 2.80 2.04 20.38
C ASP A 52 2.09 3.02 19.45
N SER A 53 2.17 4.32 19.75
CA SER A 53 1.59 5.36 18.90
C SER A 53 2.28 5.46 17.54
N SER A 54 3.61 5.31 17.50
CA SER A 54 4.36 5.26 16.25
C SER A 54 4.02 4.01 15.43
N ARG A 55 3.89 2.86 16.11
CA ARG A 55 3.50 1.59 15.50
C ARG A 55 2.09 1.63 14.92
N ASP A 56 1.14 2.27 15.60
CA ASP A 56 -0.21 2.41 15.05
C ASP A 56 -0.18 3.14 13.71
N VAL A 57 0.56 4.25 13.61
CA VAL A 57 0.71 4.96 12.33
C VAL A 57 1.31 4.05 11.26
N GLU A 58 2.39 3.32 11.57
CA GLU A 58 3.00 2.35 10.65
C GLU A 58 2.00 1.27 10.19
N ASN A 59 1.23 0.71 11.11
CA ASN A 59 0.24 -0.33 10.84
C ASN A 59 -0.92 0.18 9.96
N GLN A 60 -1.27 1.47 10.06
CA GLN A 60 -2.33 2.07 9.26
C GLN A 60 -1.87 2.46 7.84
N LEU A 61 -0.57 2.59 7.58
CA LEU A 61 -0.06 3.06 6.29
C LEU A 61 -0.50 2.17 5.12
N ASN A 62 -0.53 0.85 5.30
CA ASN A 62 -0.97 -0.06 4.24
C ASN A 62 -2.42 0.22 3.84
N ARG A 63 -3.33 0.26 4.83
CA ARG A 63 -4.76 0.55 4.62
C ARG A 63 -4.98 1.91 3.99
N ILE A 64 -4.32 2.96 4.51
CA ILE A 64 -4.42 4.32 3.96
C ILE A 64 -3.95 4.36 2.50
N SER A 65 -2.87 3.65 2.19
CA SER A 65 -2.31 3.60 0.83
C SER A 65 -3.22 2.87 -0.14
N SER A 66 -3.79 1.73 0.26
CA SER A 66 -4.78 0.99 -0.53
C SER A 66 -6.02 1.82 -0.80
N GLU A 67 -6.56 2.48 0.24
CA GLU A 67 -7.72 3.36 0.13
C GLU A 67 -7.45 4.55 -0.80
N ALA A 68 -6.25 5.15 -0.73
CA ALA A 68 -5.86 6.25 -1.60
C ALA A 68 -5.75 5.81 -3.07
N MET A 69 -5.18 4.63 -3.35
CA MET A 69 -5.08 4.09 -4.72
C MET A 69 -6.45 3.73 -5.30
N HIS A 70 -7.31 3.11 -4.51
CA HIS A 70 -8.70 2.87 -4.87
C HIS A 70 -9.41 4.19 -5.22
N ASN A 71 -9.33 5.19 -4.34
CA ASN A 71 -9.96 6.48 -4.58
C ASN A 71 -9.40 7.20 -5.81
N LEU A 72 -8.08 7.15 -6.04
CA LEU A 72 -7.47 7.73 -7.23
C LEU A 72 -8.02 7.07 -8.50
N SER A 73 -7.95 5.74 -8.59
CA SER A 73 -8.47 5.01 -9.77
C SER A 73 -9.97 5.25 -9.99
N ARG A 74 -10.77 5.32 -8.93
CA ARG A 74 -12.19 5.65 -8.98
C ARG A 74 -12.47 7.06 -9.50
N ILE A 75 -11.73 8.06 -9.01
CA ILE A 75 -11.85 9.46 -9.49
C ILE A 75 -11.57 9.53 -11.00
N LEU A 76 -10.56 8.83 -11.49
CA LEU A 76 -10.22 8.82 -12.91
C LEU A 76 -11.26 8.05 -13.74
N LEU A 77 -11.83 6.97 -13.20
CA LEU A 77 -12.94 6.22 -13.79
C LEU A 77 -14.17 7.12 -13.99
N GLU A 78 -14.57 7.85 -12.94
CA GLU A 78 -15.74 8.74 -12.94
C GLU A 78 -15.55 9.94 -13.87
N ASN A 79 -14.37 10.56 -13.86
CA ASN A 79 -14.07 11.76 -14.63
C ASN A 79 -13.61 11.48 -16.07
N LYS A 80 -13.30 10.22 -16.41
CA LYS A 80 -12.78 9.80 -17.71
C LYS A 80 -11.58 10.64 -18.19
N HIS A 81 -10.71 11.02 -17.27
CA HIS A 81 -9.53 11.82 -17.57
C HIS A 81 -8.29 11.18 -16.94
N PRO A 82 -7.18 11.01 -17.69
CA PRO A 82 -5.96 10.44 -17.15
C PRO A 82 -5.28 11.39 -16.16
N CYS A 83 -4.51 10.82 -15.26
CA CYS A 83 -3.66 11.59 -14.36
C CYS A 83 -2.41 12.09 -15.10
N THR A 84 -1.92 13.30 -14.81
CA THR A 84 -0.63 13.76 -15.36
C THR A 84 0.57 13.19 -14.62
N ASN A 85 0.44 12.98 -13.31
CA ASN A 85 1.50 12.39 -12.48
C ASN A 85 0.84 11.64 -11.32
N SER A 86 0.65 10.35 -11.53
CA SER A 86 -0.11 9.47 -10.65
C SER A 86 0.60 9.26 -9.31
N THR A 87 1.92 9.06 -9.31
CA THR A 87 2.71 8.87 -8.07
C THR A 87 2.71 10.12 -7.19
N LYS A 88 2.84 11.32 -7.78
CA LYS A 88 2.74 12.59 -7.04
C LYS A 88 1.35 12.79 -6.44
N THR A 89 0.31 12.51 -7.23
CA THR A 89 -1.09 12.66 -6.81
C THR A 89 -1.40 11.69 -5.67
N LEU A 90 -1.04 10.41 -5.82
CA LEU A 90 -1.22 9.40 -4.79
C LEU A 90 -0.45 9.74 -3.51
N ARG A 91 0.79 10.26 -3.63
CA ARG A 91 1.58 10.69 -2.48
C ARG A 91 0.89 11.80 -1.67
N VAL A 92 0.28 12.77 -2.35
CA VAL A 92 -0.49 13.84 -1.67
C VAL A 92 -1.70 13.24 -0.95
N MET A 93 -2.46 12.37 -1.61
CA MET A 93 -3.63 11.72 -0.98
C MET A 93 -3.25 10.91 0.26
N ILE A 94 -2.15 10.14 0.21
CA ILE A 94 -1.65 9.38 1.36
C ILE A 94 -1.15 10.33 2.46
N GLN A 95 -0.40 11.38 2.09
CA GLN A 95 0.09 12.36 3.05
C GLN A 95 -1.05 13.04 3.81
N ASP A 96 -2.08 13.52 3.11
CA ASP A 96 -3.24 14.19 3.72
C ASP A 96 -3.98 13.25 4.70
N ALA A 97 -4.13 11.98 4.33
CA ALA A 97 -4.77 10.98 5.20
C ALA A 97 -3.92 10.64 6.43
N VAL A 98 -2.60 10.57 6.27
CA VAL A 98 -1.65 10.35 7.37
C VAL A 98 -1.58 11.55 8.30
N ASP A 99 -1.60 12.77 7.79
CA ASP A 99 -1.60 14.00 8.59
C ASP A 99 -2.86 14.10 9.47
N ASN A 100 -4.00 13.67 8.94
CA ASN A 100 -5.23 13.55 9.73
C ASN A 100 -5.11 12.48 10.83
N LEU A 101 -4.48 11.33 10.53
CA LEU A 101 -4.22 10.30 11.54
C LEU A 101 -3.29 10.80 12.65
N THR A 102 -2.16 11.39 12.29
CA THR A 102 -1.14 11.85 13.25
C THR A 102 -1.64 13.02 14.11
N GLY A 103 -2.50 13.88 13.56
CA GLY A 103 -3.15 14.96 14.31
C GLY A 103 -3.95 14.49 15.55
N LYS A 104 -4.44 13.25 15.55
CA LYS A 104 -5.17 12.66 16.69
C LYS A 104 -4.27 12.39 17.89
N TYR A 105 -2.96 12.21 17.68
CA TYR A 105 -2.00 11.91 18.74
C TYR A 105 -1.58 13.14 19.55
N ILE A 106 -1.78 14.35 19.01
CA ILE A 106 -1.49 15.61 19.69
C ILE A 106 -2.29 15.72 21.01
N GLN A 107 -3.55 15.26 20.99
CA GLN A 107 -4.41 15.24 22.19
C GLN A 107 -3.87 14.32 23.30
N ARG A 108 -2.98 13.38 22.96
CA ARG A 108 -2.31 12.45 23.89
C ARG A 108 -0.92 12.95 24.32
N GLY A 109 -0.54 14.18 23.96
CA GLY A 109 0.76 14.75 24.29
C GLY A 109 1.91 14.25 23.39
N ILE A 110 1.59 13.56 22.29
CA ILE A 110 2.57 12.97 21.37
C ILE A 110 2.50 13.71 20.03
N MET A 111 3.65 14.15 19.55
CA MET A 111 3.81 14.74 18.22
C MET A 111 4.42 13.69 17.29
N ILE A 112 3.64 13.22 16.32
CA ILE A 112 4.09 12.31 15.28
C ILE A 112 4.10 13.05 13.95
N ASN A 113 5.27 13.14 13.33
CA ASN A 113 5.41 13.61 11.95
C ASN A 113 5.75 12.42 11.07
N CYS A 114 4.81 12.01 10.24
CA CYS A 114 5.01 10.97 9.24
C CYS A 114 5.01 11.62 7.85
N THR A 115 6.15 11.59 7.17
CA THR A 115 6.31 12.14 5.83
C THR A 115 6.39 11.02 4.81
N ILE A 116 5.51 11.04 3.81
CA ILE A 116 5.58 10.17 2.64
C ILE A 116 6.60 10.75 1.67
N ILE A 117 7.71 10.04 1.51
CA ILE A 117 8.87 10.51 0.74
C ILE A 117 8.58 10.31 -0.76
N ASN A 118 8.29 9.07 -1.14
CA ASN A 118 8.01 8.74 -2.53
C ASN A 118 7.16 7.48 -2.69
N ILE A 119 6.65 7.31 -3.91
CA ILE A 119 5.89 6.15 -4.34
C ILE A 119 6.48 5.65 -5.66
N TYR A 120 6.71 4.34 -5.74
CA TYR A 120 7.23 3.70 -6.95
C TYR A 120 6.42 2.45 -7.30
N PRO A 121 6.35 2.07 -8.59
CA PRO A 121 5.97 0.70 -8.94
C PRO A 121 6.88 -0.30 -8.20
N SER A 122 6.30 -1.41 -7.74
CA SER A 122 7.06 -2.52 -7.16
C SER A 122 7.54 -3.47 -8.28
N ASP A 123 8.44 -4.39 -7.93
CA ASP A 123 8.87 -5.47 -8.84
C ASP A 123 7.70 -6.41 -9.18
N ASP A 124 6.80 -6.62 -8.21
CA ASP A 124 5.50 -7.24 -8.45
C ASP A 124 4.53 -6.17 -9.00
N PRO A 125 4.07 -6.28 -10.27
CA PRO A 125 3.21 -5.28 -10.89
C PRO A 125 1.79 -5.24 -10.29
N TYR A 126 1.44 -6.16 -9.40
CA TYR A 126 0.23 -6.08 -8.56
C TYR A 126 0.41 -5.23 -7.30
N CYS A 127 1.60 -4.68 -7.09
CA CYS A 127 1.95 -3.92 -5.91
C CYS A 127 2.61 -2.58 -6.26
N PHE A 128 2.63 -1.68 -5.28
CA PHE A 128 3.45 -0.47 -5.31
C PHE A 128 4.13 -0.24 -3.95
N ASP A 129 5.27 0.44 -3.98
CA ASP A 129 6.08 0.70 -2.80
C ASP A 129 5.87 2.13 -2.31
N VAL A 130 5.61 2.30 -1.02
CA VAL A 130 5.49 3.59 -0.33
C VAL A 130 6.65 3.75 0.63
N TYR A 131 7.48 4.76 0.38
CA TYR A 131 8.62 5.11 1.22
C TYR A 131 8.22 6.22 2.17
N TYR A 132 8.47 6.04 3.46
CA TYR A 132 8.05 6.98 4.49
C TYR A 132 9.14 7.21 5.55
N ARG A 133 8.98 8.31 6.28
CA ARG A 133 9.77 8.63 7.46
C ARG A 133 8.84 9.02 8.59
N ILE A 134 8.97 8.35 9.74
CA ILE A 134 8.29 8.74 10.98
C ILE A 134 9.30 9.40 11.92
N ASN A 135 8.88 10.50 12.54
CA ASN A 135 9.54 11.13 13.66
C ASN A 135 8.51 11.38 14.76
N SER A 136 8.65 10.69 15.89
CA SER A 136 7.72 10.79 17.02
C SER A 136 8.44 11.32 18.25
N THR A 137 7.83 12.29 18.94
CA THR A 137 8.35 12.91 20.17
C THR A 137 7.22 13.21 21.14
N PHE A 138 7.53 13.46 22.41
CA PHE A 138 6.57 14.10 23.31
C PHE A 138 6.58 15.61 23.11
N ILE A 139 5.40 16.25 23.17
CA ILE A 139 5.26 17.71 22.98
C ILE A 139 6.13 18.50 23.97
N ASN A 140 6.26 17.99 25.20
CA ASN A 140 7.00 18.65 26.27
C ASN A 140 8.40 18.05 26.50
N ASP A 141 8.78 17.01 25.75
CA ASP A 141 10.06 16.33 25.91
C ASP A 141 10.53 15.73 24.58
N SER A 142 11.38 16.48 23.88
CA SER A 142 12.01 16.04 22.64
C SER A 142 13.26 15.16 22.85
N SER A 143 13.71 14.96 24.09
CA SER A 143 14.87 14.11 24.38
C SER A 143 14.58 12.64 24.08
N LYS A 144 13.32 12.23 24.24
CA LYS A 144 12.79 10.94 23.81
C LYS A 144 12.21 11.08 22.41
N ASN A 145 12.82 10.42 21.44
CA ASN A 145 12.35 10.41 20.06
C ASN A 145 12.47 9.03 19.41
N ILE A 146 11.59 8.77 18.45
CA ILE A 146 11.66 7.62 17.55
C ILE A 146 11.78 8.16 16.13
N VAL A 147 12.78 7.70 15.39
CA VAL A 147 12.95 8.03 13.98
C VAL A 147 13.10 6.76 13.17
N ASN A 148 12.12 6.48 12.31
CA ASN A 148 12.14 5.34 11.39
C ASN A 148 12.10 5.84 9.95
N LYS A 149 12.84 5.16 9.07
CA LYS A 149 12.76 5.32 7.62
C LYS A 149 12.60 3.95 7.02
N GLU A 150 11.46 3.72 6.42
CA GLU A 150 11.06 2.38 6.01
C GLU A 150 10.28 2.42 4.69
N LYS A 151 9.99 1.22 4.19
CA LYS A 151 9.20 0.97 3.00
C LYS A 151 8.08 0.00 3.33
N ILE A 152 6.88 0.28 2.87
CA ILE A 152 5.82 -0.74 2.78
C ILE A 152 5.52 -1.04 1.32
N THR A 153 5.19 -2.31 1.04
CA THR A 153 4.67 -2.76 -0.25
C THR A 153 3.17 -2.97 -0.12
N VAL A 154 2.40 -2.33 -0.99
CA VAL A 154 0.94 -2.24 -0.92
C VAL A 154 0.35 -2.99 -2.12
N SER A 155 -0.54 -3.94 -1.84
CA SER A 155 -1.22 -4.74 -2.86
C SER A 155 -2.40 -3.97 -3.47
N MET A 156 -2.58 -4.09 -4.78
CA MET A 156 -3.70 -3.50 -5.52
C MET A 156 -4.88 -4.46 -5.71
N VAL A 157 -4.72 -5.73 -5.30
CA VAL A 157 -5.75 -6.78 -5.46
C VAL A 157 -6.49 -7.07 -4.15
N ASP A 158 -6.46 -6.12 -3.21
CA ASP A 158 -7.24 -6.17 -1.98
C ASP A 158 -8.73 -5.95 -2.30
N SER A 159 -9.59 -6.89 -1.91
CA SER A 159 -11.02 -6.83 -2.17
C SER A 159 -11.73 -5.71 -1.39
N ALA A 160 -11.15 -5.23 -0.30
CA ALA A 160 -11.70 -4.09 0.44
C ALA A 160 -11.50 -2.75 -0.30
N TYR A 161 -10.48 -2.66 -1.15
CA TYR A 161 -10.09 -1.45 -1.89
C TYR A 161 -9.76 -1.79 -3.35
N PRO A 162 -10.77 -2.18 -4.15
CA PRO A 162 -10.53 -2.64 -5.52
C PRO A 162 -9.94 -1.52 -6.39
N VAL A 163 -8.85 -1.79 -7.11
CA VAL A 163 -8.24 -0.80 -8.01
C VAL A 163 -8.78 -1.00 -9.43
N TYR A 164 -9.30 0.08 -10.02
CA TYR A 164 -9.89 0.07 -11.35
C TYR A 164 -8.80 0.20 -12.44
N ASP A 165 -8.84 -0.65 -13.46
CA ASP A 165 -8.05 -0.44 -14.67
C ASP A 165 -8.74 0.59 -15.56
N VAL A 166 -8.34 1.84 -15.44
CA VAL A 166 -8.89 2.94 -16.23
C VAL A 166 -8.30 3.03 -17.64
N TYR A 167 -7.33 2.18 -17.98
CA TYR A 167 -6.63 2.29 -19.26
C TYR A 167 -7.57 2.19 -20.47
N PRO A 168 -8.49 1.21 -20.59
CA PRO A 168 -9.41 1.12 -21.72
C PRO A 168 -10.24 2.40 -21.96
N LEU A 169 -10.66 3.09 -20.90
CA LEU A 169 -11.43 4.35 -20.99
C LEU A 169 -10.69 5.46 -21.72
N PHE A 170 -9.36 5.46 -21.66
CA PHE A 170 -8.53 6.49 -22.27
C PHE A 170 -8.13 6.14 -23.70
N ARG A 171 -8.29 4.88 -24.12
CA ARG A 171 -7.83 4.37 -25.42
C ARG A 171 -8.95 4.29 -26.43
N VAL A 172 -10.11 3.79 -26.03
CA VAL A 172 -11.21 3.51 -26.95
C VAL A 172 -12.56 3.83 -26.30
N ASN A 173 -13.60 3.90 -27.12
CA ASN A 173 -14.95 4.06 -26.60
C ASN A 173 -15.42 2.76 -25.95
N VAL A 174 -15.71 2.82 -24.64
CA VAL A 174 -16.19 1.69 -23.85
C VAL A 174 -17.36 2.12 -22.96
N ASP A 175 -18.31 1.21 -22.78
CA ASP A 175 -19.30 1.27 -21.71
C ASP A 175 -18.85 0.38 -20.55
N ILE A 176 -19.45 0.58 -19.36
CA ILE A 176 -19.25 -0.29 -18.19
C ILE A 176 -20.54 -1.06 -17.94
N ALA A 177 -20.44 -2.39 -17.86
CA ALA A 177 -21.53 -3.28 -17.50
C ALA A 177 -21.01 -4.48 -16.71
N ASN A 178 -21.66 -4.79 -15.58
CA ASN A 178 -21.36 -5.96 -14.74
C ASN A 178 -19.86 -6.13 -14.40
N ASP A 179 -19.20 -5.07 -13.92
CA ASP A 179 -17.77 -5.04 -13.58
C ASP A 179 -16.81 -5.38 -14.75
N SER A 180 -17.26 -5.14 -15.98
CA SER A 180 -16.46 -5.28 -17.20
C SER A 180 -16.65 -4.07 -18.12
N TYR A 181 -15.64 -3.83 -18.94
CA TYR A 181 -15.76 -2.95 -20.09
C TYR A 181 -16.49 -3.65 -21.23
N VAL A 182 -17.31 -2.91 -21.96
CA VAL A 182 -17.95 -3.33 -23.21
C VAL A 182 -17.50 -2.39 -24.31
N TYR A 183 -16.82 -2.93 -25.32
CA TYR A 183 -16.13 -2.14 -26.34
C TYR A 183 -17.12 -1.67 -27.43
N ARG A 184 -17.11 -0.37 -27.73
CA ARG A 184 -17.96 0.28 -28.75
C ARG A 184 -17.09 0.81 -29.89
N VAL A 185 -16.39 -0.11 -30.53
CA VAL A 185 -15.42 0.15 -31.60
C VAL A 185 -15.95 -0.31 -32.95
N ASP A 186 -15.38 0.22 -34.03
CA ASP A 186 -15.69 -0.18 -35.41
C ASP A 186 -14.95 -1.45 -35.85
N ASP A 187 -14.01 -1.94 -35.03
CA ASP A 187 -13.35 -3.22 -35.26
C ASP A 187 -14.37 -4.36 -35.12
N VAL A 188 -14.60 -5.08 -36.22
CA VAL A 188 -15.59 -6.15 -36.31
C VAL A 188 -15.34 -7.25 -35.27
N ALA A 189 -14.08 -7.62 -35.00
CA ALA A 189 -13.78 -8.67 -34.03
C ALA A 189 -14.11 -8.23 -32.59
N TYR A 190 -13.91 -6.94 -32.31
CA TYR A 190 -13.94 -6.37 -30.97
C TYR A 190 -15.18 -5.51 -30.66
N HIS A 191 -16.11 -5.37 -31.61
CA HIS A 191 -17.39 -4.73 -31.35
C HIS A 191 -18.19 -5.54 -30.31
N ASN A 192 -18.52 -4.93 -29.18
CA ASN A 192 -19.10 -5.57 -27.99
C ASN A 192 -18.19 -6.57 -27.27
N ALA A 193 -16.89 -6.57 -27.56
CA ALA A 193 -15.91 -7.33 -26.78
C ALA A 193 -15.92 -6.90 -25.32
N THR A 194 -15.34 -7.73 -24.45
CA THR A 194 -15.27 -7.45 -23.01
C THR A 194 -13.87 -7.59 -22.44
N SER A 195 -13.56 -6.79 -21.42
CA SER A 195 -12.35 -6.93 -20.61
C SER A 195 -12.64 -6.54 -19.17
N GLY A 196 -11.75 -6.90 -18.24
CA GLY A 196 -11.96 -6.64 -16.81
C GLY A 196 -11.88 -5.16 -16.46
N LEU A 197 -12.74 -4.72 -15.53
CA LEU A 197 -12.74 -3.35 -15.00
C LEU A 197 -11.78 -3.17 -13.79
N ILE A 198 -11.54 -4.25 -13.04
CA ILE A 198 -10.80 -4.24 -11.77
C ILE A 198 -9.59 -5.16 -11.90
N PHE A 199 -8.44 -4.75 -11.37
CA PHE A 199 -7.25 -5.61 -11.34
C PHE A 199 -7.51 -6.86 -10.50
N LYS A 200 -7.38 -8.04 -11.14
CA LYS A 200 -7.47 -9.34 -10.49
C LYS A 200 -6.26 -10.17 -10.90
N ARG A 201 -5.53 -10.70 -9.91
CA ARG A 201 -4.36 -11.56 -10.16
C ARG A 201 -4.82 -12.91 -10.68
N CYS A 202 -4.24 -13.37 -11.79
CA CYS A 202 -4.44 -14.75 -12.23
C CYS A 202 -3.88 -15.73 -11.16
N PRO A 203 -4.65 -16.75 -10.72
CA PRO A 203 -4.17 -17.75 -9.79
C PRO A 203 -3.23 -18.79 -10.44
N TYR A 204 -3.13 -18.79 -11.78
CA TYR A 204 -2.28 -19.68 -12.55
C TYR A 204 -0.94 -18.99 -12.85
N GLU A 205 0.07 -19.23 -12.02
CA GLU A 205 1.36 -18.54 -12.13
C GLU A 205 2.19 -18.95 -13.37
N ASP A 206 2.07 -20.20 -13.83
CA ASP A 206 2.72 -20.66 -15.05
C ASP A 206 1.89 -20.29 -16.28
N TYR A 207 2.38 -19.30 -17.01
CA TYR A 207 1.83 -18.88 -18.30
C TYR A 207 1.63 -20.05 -19.25
N THR A 208 2.61 -20.94 -19.36
CA THR A 208 2.56 -22.07 -20.30
C THR A 208 1.49 -23.10 -19.91
N GLY A 209 1.05 -23.09 -18.64
CA GLY A 209 -0.01 -23.96 -18.13
C GLY A 209 -1.42 -23.58 -18.62
N HIS A 210 -1.62 -22.40 -19.22
CA HIS A 210 -2.94 -21.94 -19.64
C HIS A 210 -3.50 -22.75 -20.82
N ALA A 211 -2.70 -22.95 -21.87
CA ALA A 211 -3.10 -23.70 -23.06
C ALA A 211 -3.17 -25.22 -22.85
N HIS A 212 -2.64 -25.74 -21.74
CA HIS A 212 -2.72 -27.18 -21.44
C HIS A 212 -4.14 -27.64 -21.08
N SER A 213 -5.05 -26.71 -20.76
CA SER A 213 -6.43 -27.03 -20.40
C SER A 213 -7.37 -25.90 -20.81
N ASN A 214 -8.36 -26.21 -21.64
CA ASN A 214 -9.45 -25.28 -21.97
C ASN A 214 -10.16 -24.76 -20.71
N LEU A 215 -10.23 -25.55 -19.63
CA LEU A 215 -10.84 -25.13 -18.38
C LEU A 215 -10.06 -23.99 -17.71
N THR A 216 -8.72 -24.10 -17.68
CA THR A 216 -7.84 -23.07 -17.11
C THR A 216 -7.95 -21.78 -17.90
N MET A 217 -7.92 -21.87 -19.24
CA MET A 217 -8.03 -20.71 -20.10
C MET A 217 -9.42 -20.07 -20.01
N LEU A 218 -10.49 -20.86 -19.99
CA LEU A 218 -11.84 -20.34 -19.80
C LEU A 218 -12.03 -19.67 -18.45
N ASP A 219 -11.52 -20.24 -17.36
CA ASP A 219 -11.57 -19.60 -16.04
C ASP A 219 -10.83 -18.25 -16.06
N CYS A 220 -9.67 -18.22 -16.70
CA CYS A 220 -8.89 -17.01 -16.89
C CYS A 220 -9.65 -15.90 -17.63
N LEU A 221 -10.25 -16.26 -18.77
CA LEU A 221 -11.02 -15.33 -19.60
C LEU A 221 -12.29 -14.86 -18.87
N ASN A 222 -13.07 -15.78 -18.29
CA ASN A 222 -14.34 -15.47 -17.64
C ASN A 222 -14.17 -14.58 -16.40
N ASN A 223 -13.05 -14.70 -15.68
CA ASN A 223 -12.76 -13.86 -14.52
C ASN A 223 -12.00 -12.57 -14.87
N HIS A 224 -11.61 -12.39 -16.13
CA HIS A 224 -10.80 -11.28 -16.63
C HIS A 224 -9.52 -11.07 -15.81
N TYR A 225 -8.77 -12.16 -15.57
CA TYR A 225 -7.52 -12.04 -14.85
C TYR A 225 -6.49 -11.25 -15.64
N TYR A 226 -5.62 -10.59 -14.89
CA TYR A 226 -4.42 -9.95 -15.39
C TYR A 226 -3.25 -10.92 -15.24
N HIS A 227 -2.18 -10.67 -15.98
CA HIS A 227 -0.95 -11.43 -15.90
C HIS A 227 0.28 -10.52 -15.95
N PHE A 228 1.38 -10.97 -15.36
CA PHE A 228 2.67 -10.25 -15.34
C PHE A 228 3.26 -10.07 -16.74
N SER A 229 3.43 -8.85 -17.23
CA SER A 229 3.96 -8.61 -18.57
C SER A 229 5.12 -7.64 -18.56
N HIS A 230 6.22 -8.00 -19.23
CA HIS A 230 7.34 -7.07 -19.45
C HIS A 230 6.96 -5.97 -20.45
N ASP A 231 6.11 -6.29 -21.42
CA ASP A 231 5.66 -5.36 -22.46
C ASP A 231 4.37 -4.62 -22.06
N GLY A 232 3.67 -5.13 -21.04
CA GLY A 232 2.50 -4.50 -20.46
C GLY A 232 2.83 -3.26 -19.62
N LEU A 233 1.79 -2.48 -19.34
CA LEU A 233 1.93 -1.25 -18.57
C LEU A 233 1.73 -1.50 -17.07
N CYS A 234 2.59 -0.91 -16.24
CA CYS A 234 2.35 -0.84 -14.81
C CYS A 234 1.14 0.07 -14.50
N VAL A 235 0.57 -0.07 -13.30
CA VAL A 235 -0.63 0.70 -12.89
C VAL A 235 -0.47 2.21 -13.08
N PHE A 236 0.69 2.78 -12.74
CA PHE A 236 0.92 4.22 -12.84
C PHE A 236 0.93 4.70 -14.29
N CYS A 237 1.48 3.89 -15.20
CA CYS A 237 1.46 4.19 -16.63
C CYS A 237 0.05 4.05 -17.22
N ARG A 238 -0.75 3.10 -16.73
CA ARG A 238 -2.18 2.95 -17.07
C ARG A 238 -3.01 4.16 -16.61
N LEU A 239 -2.83 4.59 -15.36
CA LEU A 239 -3.49 5.79 -14.79
C LEU A 239 -3.14 7.07 -15.55
N GLU A 240 -1.96 7.12 -16.18
CA GLU A 240 -1.45 8.28 -16.93
C GLU A 240 -1.68 8.20 -18.44
N ASN A 241 -2.39 7.16 -18.93
CA ASN A 241 -2.59 6.91 -20.36
C ASN A 241 -1.29 6.91 -21.18
N ARG A 242 -0.24 6.26 -20.66
CA ARG A 242 1.01 6.08 -21.41
C ARG A 242 0.88 4.91 -22.38
N SER A 243 1.59 4.98 -23.50
CA SER A 243 1.68 3.88 -24.47
C SER A 243 2.92 2.99 -24.27
N THR A 244 3.85 3.36 -23.39
CA THR A 244 5.03 2.56 -23.03
C THR A 244 5.31 2.61 -21.53
N CYS A 245 5.96 1.57 -21.00
CA CYS A 245 6.34 1.48 -19.60
C CYS A 245 7.80 1.03 -19.47
N PRO A 246 8.62 1.69 -18.62
CA PRO A 246 9.97 1.21 -18.31
C PRO A 246 9.99 0.17 -17.18
N HIS A 247 8.82 -0.15 -16.60
CA HIS A 247 8.67 -1.08 -15.49
C HIS A 247 7.92 -2.32 -15.97
N ALA A 248 8.09 -3.44 -15.27
CA ALA A 248 7.18 -4.57 -15.45
C ALA A 248 5.74 -4.13 -15.17
N GLY A 249 4.83 -4.65 -15.97
CA GLY A 249 3.43 -4.26 -15.95
C GLY A 249 2.50 -5.45 -15.94
N LEU A 250 1.26 -5.15 -16.31
CA LEU A 250 0.20 -6.14 -16.42
C LEU A 250 -0.26 -6.20 -17.87
N GLU A 251 -0.77 -7.36 -18.27
CA GLU A 251 -1.58 -7.51 -19.48
C GLU A 251 -2.87 -8.25 -19.13
N THR A 252 -3.89 -8.06 -19.96
CA THR A 252 -5.14 -8.81 -19.87
C THR A 252 -5.71 -9.04 -21.26
N PHE A 253 -6.72 -9.91 -21.36
CA PHE A 253 -7.38 -10.20 -22.61
C PHE A 253 -8.61 -9.31 -22.82
N ILE A 254 -8.73 -8.82 -24.05
CA ILE A 254 -9.97 -8.29 -24.61
C ILE A 254 -10.64 -9.45 -25.34
N ILE A 255 -11.79 -9.90 -24.83
CA ILE A 255 -12.47 -11.10 -25.31
C ILE A 255 -13.34 -10.73 -26.50
N PRO A 256 -13.00 -11.17 -27.73
CA PRO A 256 -13.74 -10.84 -28.94
C PRO A 256 -15.13 -11.50 -28.97
N THR A 257 -16.00 -10.97 -29.81
CA THR A 257 -17.39 -11.46 -30.01
C THR A 257 -17.59 -12.08 -31.39
N HIS A 258 -16.83 -11.64 -32.38
CA HIS A 258 -16.95 -12.10 -33.77
C HIS A 258 -15.74 -12.92 -34.21
N ARG A 259 -16.04 -14.08 -34.81
CA ARG A 259 -15.05 -15.03 -35.32
C ARG A 259 -14.62 -14.65 -36.74
N LEU A 260 -13.32 -14.38 -36.89
CA LEU A 260 -12.59 -14.14 -38.13
C LEU A 260 -11.42 -15.13 -38.20
N ASN A 261 -10.79 -15.27 -39.36
CA ASN A 261 -9.60 -16.11 -39.49
C ASN A 261 -8.38 -15.51 -38.77
N GLU A 262 -8.27 -14.19 -38.81
CA GLU A 262 -7.24 -13.40 -38.15
C GLU A 262 -7.84 -12.06 -37.69
N SER A 263 -7.27 -11.50 -36.63
CA SER A 263 -7.54 -10.14 -36.15
C SER A 263 -6.36 -9.67 -35.31
N THR A 264 -6.31 -8.41 -34.88
CA THR A 264 -5.32 -7.94 -33.91
C THR A 264 -5.34 -8.80 -32.66
N SER A 265 -4.18 -9.11 -32.09
CA SER A 265 -4.11 -9.95 -30.90
C SER A 265 -4.92 -9.35 -29.74
N SER A 266 -5.60 -10.23 -29.01
CA SER A 266 -6.50 -9.91 -27.90
C SER A 266 -5.79 -9.43 -26.64
N VAL A 267 -4.46 -9.34 -26.64
CA VAL A 267 -3.71 -8.79 -25.50
C VAL A 267 -3.82 -7.28 -25.50
N ASP A 268 -4.25 -6.69 -24.39
CA ASP A 268 -4.62 -5.28 -24.30
C ASP A 268 -3.50 -4.31 -24.74
N HIS A 269 -2.25 -4.54 -24.35
CA HIS A 269 -1.14 -3.68 -24.74
C HIS A 269 -0.82 -3.76 -26.26
N VAL A 270 -1.17 -4.87 -26.93
CA VAL A 270 -1.06 -5.02 -28.39
C VAL A 270 -2.24 -4.32 -29.07
N TYR A 271 -3.46 -4.56 -28.59
CA TYR A 271 -4.66 -3.95 -29.15
C TYR A 271 -4.65 -2.42 -29.01
N PHE A 272 -4.16 -1.90 -27.88
CA PHE A 272 -4.05 -0.48 -27.62
C PHE A 272 -2.73 0.14 -28.09
N ASN A 273 -1.89 -0.56 -28.85
CA ASN A 273 -0.63 0.03 -29.30
C ASN A 273 -0.89 1.25 -30.20
N GLU A 274 -0.07 2.31 -30.10
CA GLU A 274 -0.20 3.50 -30.99
C GLU A 274 0.62 3.35 -32.27
N SER A 275 1.64 2.49 -32.24
CA SER A 275 2.43 2.21 -33.43
C SER A 275 1.65 1.25 -34.32
N ALA A 276 1.47 1.63 -35.59
CA ALA A 276 0.93 0.73 -36.59
C ALA A 276 1.73 -0.60 -36.69
N SER A 277 3.02 -0.58 -36.37
CA SER A 277 3.88 -1.77 -36.32
C SER A 277 3.73 -2.61 -35.06
N GLY A 278 3.01 -2.11 -34.04
CA GLY A 278 2.80 -2.75 -32.75
C GLY A 278 1.46 -3.50 -32.65
N HIS A 279 0.59 -3.38 -33.66
CA HIS A 279 -0.60 -4.22 -33.79
C HIS A 279 -0.20 -5.53 -34.49
N TYR A 280 0.05 -6.57 -33.71
CA TYR A 280 0.34 -7.90 -34.25
C TYR A 280 -0.96 -8.65 -34.51
N ASN A 281 -1.10 -9.21 -35.71
CA ASN A 281 -2.23 -10.08 -36.04
C ASN A 281 -2.07 -11.43 -35.35
N GLY A 282 -3.12 -11.83 -34.65
CA GLY A 282 -3.27 -13.13 -34.04
C GLY A 282 -4.15 -14.05 -34.87
N THR A 283 -3.88 -15.35 -34.73
CA THR A 283 -4.76 -16.40 -35.24
C THR A 283 -5.69 -16.85 -34.12
N ILE A 284 -6.87 -17.35 -34.49
CA ILE A 284 -7.87 -17.77 -33.52
C ILE A 284 -7.36 -18.92 -32.62
N ARG A 285 -7.68 -18.85 -31.33
CA ARG A 285 -7.50 -19.90 -30.32
C ARG A 285 -8.87 -20.14 -29.68
N ASP A 286 -9.36 -21.37 -29.79
CA ASP A 286 -10.75 -21.73 -29.48
C ASP A 286 -10.85 -22.51 -28.16
N PHE A 287 -11.79 -22.12 -27.30
CA PHE A 287 -12.02 -22.71 -25.99
C PHE A 287 -13.51 -23.04 -25.80
N ASN A 288 -14.15 -23.63 -26.81
CA ASN A 288 -15.56 -24.00 -26.84
C ASN A 288 -16.50 -22.78 -26.87
N GLU A 289 -16.74 -22.16 -25.71
CA GLU A 289 -17.71 -21.07 -25.53
C GLU A 289 -17.08 -19.68 -25.72
N SER A 290 -15.75 -19.62 -25.79
CA SER A 290 -14.98 -18.40 -25.97
C SER A 290 -13.81 -18.64 -26.93
N PHE A 291 -13.24 -17.57 -27.46
CA PHE A 291 -12.06 -17.60 -28.31
C PHE A 291 -11.30 -16.28 -28.16
N ILE A 292 -10.01 -16.29 -28.48
CA ILE A 292 -9.19 -15.07 -28.58
C ILE A 292 -8.28 -15.15 -29.81
N TYR A 293 -7.66 -14.04 -30.15
CA TYR A 293 -6.62 -13.97 -31.18
C TYR A 293 -5.25 -13.81 -30.52
N LEU A 294 -4.33 -14.73 -30.81
CA LEU A 294 -2.93 -14.63 -30.34
C LEU A 294 -1.96 -14.66 -31.51
N ASP A 295 -1.03 -13.72 -31.54
CA ASP A 295 0.16 -13.85 -32.37
C ASP A 295 1.07 -14.95 -31.79
N ASN A 296 2.13 -15.31 -32.53
CA ASN A 296 2.98 -16.44 -32.15
C ASN A 296 3.73 -16.22 -30.83
N ALA A 297 4.13 -14.99 -30.50
CA ALA A 297 4.89 -14.72 -29.28
C ALA A 297 3.99 -14.87 -28.04
N HIS A 298 2.82 -14.24 -28.06
CA HIS A 298 1.84 -14.40 -26.97
C HIS A 298 1.27 -15.82 -26.94
N GLY A 299 1.02 -16.44 -28.09
CA GLY A 299 0.64 -17.85 -28.20
C GLY A 299 1.62 -18.76 -27.44
N GLY A 300 2.91 -18.65 -27.76
CA GLY A 300 3.96 -19.44 -27.10
C GLY A 300 4.07 -19.15 -25.61
N LYS A 301 3.89 -17.88 -25.19
CA LYS A 301 3.85 -17.50 -23.76
C LYS A 301 2.78 -18.30 -23.02
N TYR A 302 1.56 -18.33 -23.55
CA TYR A 302 0.43 -19.03 -22.94
C TYR A 302 0.38 -20.55 -23.20
N GLY A 303 1.36 -21.11 -23.93
CA GLY A 303 1.53 -22.55 -24.15
C GLY A 303 0.91 -23.11 -25.44
N PHE A 304 0.60 -22.26 -26.43
CA PHE A 304 0.06 -22.64 -27.75
C PHE A 304 1.13 -22.92 -28.80
#